data_AF-D8PCL0-F1
#
_entry.id   AF-D8PCL0-F1
#
_cell.length_a   1.000
_cell.length_b   1.000
_cell.length_c   1.000
_cell.angle_alpha   90.00
_cell.angle_beta   90.00
_cell.angle_gamma   90.00
#
_symmetry.space_group_name_H-M   'P 1'
#
loop_
_entity.id
_entity.type
_entity.pdbx_description
1 polymer ?
#
loop_
_entity_poly.entity_id
_entity_poly.type
_entity_poly.pdbx_seq_one_letter_code
_entity_poly.pdbx_strand_id
1 'polypeptide(L)'
;MSRLRRSRTLWRRVRKEGEVAQKFGNNRWVQEGFLDNRRQGTVVGRMTFAVLGAVDFYLVGDCRGEIAGKVIRFKNSRFVDEDLAGQVLGDVEIPQIGDASLISFDPHPHLVPHPYIEWFSMRKNHYRIELVPEDAWIATEEELAAVDSVSVEIRERLAPQYGRKAASADESEWV
;
A
#
# COMPACT_ATOMS: atom_id res chain seq x y z
N MET A 1 6.49 -49.05 43.86
CA MET A 1 7.54 -47.99 43.95
C MET A 1 7.89 -47.57 42.52
N SER A 2 7.27 -46.54 41.94
CA SER A 2 7.64 -45.12 41.96
C SER A 2 9.07 -44.79 41.49
N ARG A 3 9.20 -44.19 40.29
CA ARG A 3 9.78 -42.85 39.96
C ARG A 3 10.12 -42.79 38.45
N LEU A 4 9.42 -42.02 37.62
CA LEU A 4 9.59 -40.59 37.30
C LEU A 4 10.95 -40.24 36.62
N ARG A 5 10.96 -39.90 35.32
CA ARG A 5 11.21 -38.51 34.80
C ARG A 5 11.58 -38.44 33.30
N ARG A 6 10.79 -37.63 32.58
CA ARG A 6 11.12 -36.57 31.58
C ARG A 6 11.92 -36.98 30.34
N SER A 7 11.31 -37.05 29.15
CA SER A 7 10.86 -35.93 28.29
C SER A 7 11.97 -34.96 27.89
N ARG A 8 12.32 -34.95 26.59
CA ARG A 8 12.85 -33.79 25.86
C ARG A 8 12.40 -33.88 24.40
N THR A 9 11.19 -33.40 24.18
CA THR A 9 10.61 -33.06 22.87
C THR A 9 11.48 -31.97 22.23
N LEU A 10 12.05 -32.27 21.06
CA LEU A 10 12.76 -31.32 20.23
C LEU A 10 11.72 -30.44 19.50
N TRP A 11 11.36 -29.31 20.10
CA TRP A 11 10.54 -28.30 19.44
C TRP A 11 11.39 -27.58 18.39
N ARG A 12 11.25 -27.97 17.12
CA ARG A 12 11.57 -27.10 15.99
C ARG A 12 10.62 -25.90 16.06
N ARG A 13 11.15 -24.74 16.45
CA ARG A 13 10.49 -23.45 16.31
C ARG A 13 10.34 -23.17 14.82
N VAL A 14 9.21 -23.62 14.24
CA VAL A 14 8.69 -23.07 13.00
C VAL A 14 8.42 -21.59 13.29
N ARG A 15 9.20 -20.69 12.68
CA ARG A 15 8.76 -19.30 12.62
C ARG A 15 7.48 -19.30 11.80
N LYS A 16 6.36 -18.91 12.42
CA LYS A 16 5.18 -18.47 11.69
C LYS A 16 5.60 -17.26 10.86
N GLU A 17 5.87 -17.47 9.59
CA GLU A 17 5.65 -16.44 8.56
C GLU A 17 4.14 -16.21 8.54
N GLY A 18 3.66 -15.21 9.26
CA GLY A 18 2.21 -15.07 9.42
C GLY A 18 1.71 -13.84 10.15
N GLU A 19 2.57 -12.92 10.60
CA GLU A 19 2.13 -11.63 11.12
C GLU A 19 3.18 -10.58 10.76
N VAL A 20 3.13 -10.07 9.53
CA VAL A 20 3.58 -8.69 9.33
C VAL A 20 2.48 -7.86 9.95
N ALA A 21 2.78 -7.16 11.04
CA ALA A 21 1.83 -6.26 11.69
C ALA A 21 1.25 -5.33 10.63
N GLN A 22 0.00 -5.60 10.23
CA GLN A 22 -0.74 -4.75 9.33
C GLN A 22 -0.96 -3.46 10.08
N LYS A 23 -0.18 -2.42 9.75
CA LYS A 23 -0.30 -1.16 10.48
C LYS A 23 -1.69 -0.58 10.23
N PHE A 24 -2.26 -0.80 9.04
CA PHE A 24 -3.54 -0.21 8.65
C PHE A 24 -4.38 -1.05 7.66
N GLY A 25 -5.68 -1.16 7.93
CA GLY A 25 -6.72 -1.51 6.94
C GLY A 25 -7.59 -0.28 6.70
N ASN A 26 -7.20 0.54 5.72
CA ASN A 26 -7.67 1.94 5.60
C ASN A 26 -8.82 2.12 4.60
N ASN A 27 -9.59 1.06 4.33
CA ASN A 27 -10.59 1.14 3.27
C ASN A 27 -11.57 2.30 3.43
N ARG A 28 -12.00 2.68 4.63
CA ARG A 28 -12.98 3.77 4.83
C ARG A 28 -12.44 5.20 4.75
N TRP A 29 -11.13 5.43 4.83
CA TRP A 29 -10.58 6.80 4.82
C TRP A 29 -9.84 7.17 3.54
N VAL A 30 -9.79 6.26 2.56
CA VAL A 30 -9.39 6.61 1.20
C VAL A 30 -10.63 6.95 0.39
N GLN A 31 -10.63 8.09 -0.28
CA GLN A 31 -11.80 8.58 -1.02
C GLN A 31 -11.78 8.10 -2.47
N GLU A 32 -10.69 8.36 -3.18
CA GLU A 32 -10.55 8.07 -4.60
C GLU A 32 -9.07 8.12 -5.00
N GLY A 33 -8.75 7.61 -6.18
CA GLY A 33 -7.40 7.69 -6.70
C GLY A 33 -7.21 6.99 -8.02
N PHE A 34 -5.97 6.99 -8.48
CA PHE A 34 -5.52 6.20 -9.62
C PHE A 34 -4.15 5.60 -9.34
N LEU A 35 -3.87 4.46 -9.97
CA LEU A 35 -2.55 3.83 -10.03
C LEU A 35 -2.23 3.48 -11.48
N ASP A 36 -1.03 3.83 -11.92
CA ASP A 36 -0.49 3.63 -13.26
C ASP A 36 0.70 2.67 -13.21
N ASN A 37 0.47 1.48 -13.75
CA ASN A 37 1.47 0.42 -13.91
C ASN A 37 1.86 0.20 -15.39
N ARG A 38 1.67 1.18 -16.28
CA ARG A 38 2.05 1.06 -17.70
C ARG A 38 3.56 0.91 -17.92
N ARG A 39 4.39 1.33 -16.94
CA ARG A 39 5.83 1.08 -16.95
C ARG A 39 6.16 -0.10 -16.04
N GLN A 40 6.64 -1.19 -16.64
CA GLN A 40 7.04 -2.40 -15.94
C GLN A 40 8.00 -2.12 -14.77
N GLY A 41 7.78 -2.79 -13.65
CA GLY A 41 8.57 -2.68 -12.43
C GLY A 41 8.23 -1.48 -11.56
N THR A 42 7.26 -0.64 -11.96
CA THR A 42 6.82 0.51 -11.17
C THR A 42 5.30 0.71 -11.20
N VAL A 43 4.74 1.10 -10.06
CA VAL A 43 3.39 1.64 -9.95
C VAL A 43 3.49 3.06 -9.41
N VAL A 44 2.92 4.02 -10.12
CA VAL A 44 2.83 5.42 -9.65
C VAL A 44 1.38 5.84 -9.54
N GLY A 45 1.05 6.81 -8.71
CA GLY A 45 -0.33 7.24 -8.63
C GLY A 45 -0.58 8.31 -7.59
N ARG A 46 -1.85 8.69 -7.46
CA ARG A 46 -2.31 9.65 -6.46
C ARG A 46 -3.60 9.15 -5.86
N MET A 47 -3.68 9.20 -4.53
CA MET A 47 -4.88 8.86 -3.78
C MET A 47 -5.23 9.98 -2.82
N THR A 48 -6.51 10.26 -2.66
CA THR A 48 -7.01 11.21 -1.69
C THR A 48 -7.44 10.48 -0.43
N PHE A 49 -6.91 10.90 0.72
CA PHE A 49 -7.28 10.39 2.04
C PHE A 49 -7.98 11.47 2.87
N ALA A 50 -8.86 11.05 3.77
CA ALA A 50 -9.42 11.92 4.80
C ALA A 50 -8.29 12.61 5.57
N VAL A 51 -8.45 13.89 5.89
CA VAL A 51 -7.48 14.75 6.62
C VAL A 51 -6.14 15.01 5.89
N LEU A 52 -5.54 14.02 5.22
CA LEU A 52 -4.25 14.17 4.53
C LEU A 52 -4.38 14.83 3.15
N GLY A 53 -5.57 14.74 2.53
CA GLY A 53 -5.77 15.16 1.14
C GLY A 53 -5.05 14.23 0.16
N ALA A 54 -4.61 14.80 -0.97
CA ALA A 54 -3.98 14.04 -2.03
C ALA A 54 -2.53 13.65 -1.68
N VAL A 55 -2.23 12.36 -1.77
CA VAL A 55 -0.93 11.76 -1.52
C VAL A 55 -0.44 11.09 -2.80
N ASP A 56 0.80 11.40 -3.18
CA ASP A 56 1.46 10.78 -4.33
C ASP A 56 2.17 9.48 -3.95
N PHE A 57 2.19 8.54 -4.90
CA PHE A 57 2.72 7.20 -4.75
C PHE A 57 3.80 6.90 -5.78
N TYR A 58 4.90 6.31 -5.32
CA TYR A 58 5.90 5.64 -6.15
C TYR A 58 6.25 4.30 -5.51
N LEU A 59 5.83 3.21 -6.15
CA LEU A 59 6.02 1.85 -5.67
C LEU A 59 6.84 1.05 -6.68
N VAL A 60 7.84 0.32 -6.20
CA VAL A 60 8.59 -0.66 -7.00
C VAL A 60 7.84 -1.98 -7.01
N GLY A 61 7.63 -2.54 -8.20
CA GLY A 61 6.81 -3.74 -8.43
C GLY A 61 5.71 -3.49 -9.45
N ASP A 62 4.87 -4.50 -9.66
CA ASP A 62 3.82 -4.50 -10.68
C ASP A 62 2.46 -4.89 -10.11
N CYS A 63 1.41 -4.41 -10.76
CA CYS A 63 0.05 -4.94 -10.58
C CYS A 63 -0.03 -6.37 -11.14
N ARG A 64 -1.01 -7.15 -10.68
CA ARG A 64 -1.20 -8.55 -11.08
C ARG A 64 -2.54 -8.74 -11.79
N GLY A 65 -2.69 -9.90 -12.44
CA GLY A 65 -3.94 -10.28 -13.09
C GLY A 65 -4.24 -9.40 -14.31
N GLU A 66 -5.52 -9.12 -14.52
CA GLU A 66 -6.01 -8.35 -15.67
C GLU A 66 -5.57 -6.87 -15.68
N ILE A 67 -5.15 -6.35 -14.53
CA ILE A 67 -4.73 -4.95 -14.38
C ILE A 67 -3.21 -4.73 -14.53
N ALA A 68 -2.44 -5.81 -14.76
CA ALA A 68 -1.01 -5.71 -15.02
C ALA A 68 -0.73 -4.87 -16.27
N GLY A 69 0.19 -3.89 -16.17
CA GLY A 69 0.49 -3.02 -17.31
C GLY A 69 -0.58 -1.97 -17.63
N LYS A 70 -1.59 -1.80 -16.75
CA LYS A 70 -2.73 -0.89 -16.96
C LYS A 70 -2.70 0.28 -15.97
N VAL A 71 -3.59 1.24 -16.22
CA VAL A 71 -3.98 2.22 -15.20
C VAL A 71 -5.32 1.79 -14.64
N ILE A 72 -5.43 1.81 -13.32
CA ILE A 72 -6.69 1.65 -12.63
C ILE A 72 -7.10 2.96 -11.97
N ARG A 73 -8.40 3.16 -11.83
CA ARG A 73 -9.00 4.22 -11.03
C ARG A 73 -9.94 3.61 -10.03
N PHE A 74 -10.20 4.34 -8.97
CA PHE A 74 -11.19 3.95 -8.00
C PHE A 74 -11.83 5.15 -7.33
N LYS A 75 -13.06 4.94 -6.85
CA LYS A 75 -13.81 5.85 -6.00
C LYS A 75 -14.54 5.03 -4.95
N ASN A 76 -14.16 5.22 -3.70
CA ASN A 76 -14.63 4.42 -2.59
C ASN A 76 -16.00 4.90 -2.09
N SER A 77 -17.03 4.10 -2.32
CA SER A 77 -18.39 4.30 -1.83
C SER A 77 -18.52 4.25 -0.31
N ARG A 78 -17.56 3.62 0.39
CA ARG A 78 -17.51 3.49 1.85
C ARG A 78 -16.67 4.57 2.53
N PHE A 79 -16.31 5.63 1.80
CA PHE A 79 -15.52 6.72 2.34
C PHE A 79 -16.26 7.45 3.47
N VAL A 80 -15.54 7.71 4.56
CA VAL A 80 -16.01 8.49 5.71
C VAL A 80 -14.95 9.51 6.06
N ASP A 81 -15.37 10.78 6.13
CA ASP A 81 -14.53 11.87 6.62
C ASP A 81 -14.89 12.14 8.08
N GLU A 82 -14.08 11.64 9.01
CA GLU A 82 -14.29 11.75 10.45
C GLU A 82 -12.98 12.06 11.17
N ASP A 83 -13.05 12.81 12.28
CA ASP A 83 -11.86 13.28 13.03
C ASP A 83 -10.92 12.14 13.46
N LEU A 84 -11.45 10.92 13.66
CA LEU A 84 -10.67 9.72 13.98
C LEU A 84 -9.63 9.39 12.89
N ALA A 85 -9.90 9.76 11.63
CA ALA A 85 -8.97 9.55 10.52
C ALA A 85 -7.62 10.21 10.79
N GLY A 86 -7.59 11.41 11.39
CA GLY A 86 -6.35 12.12 11.70
C GLY A 86 -5.48 11.37 12.72
N GLN A 87 -6.08 10.68 13.68
CA GLN A 87 -5.34 9.89 14.67
C GLN A 87 -4.70 8.65 14.05
N VAL A 88 -5.39 8.01 13.11
CA VAL A 88 -4.92 6.74 12.52
C VAL A 88 -4.01 7.00 11.32
N LEU A 89 -4.26 8.06 10.56
CA LEU A 89 -3.44 8.45 9.41
C LEU A 89 -2.23 9.32 9.78
N GLY A 90 -2.09 9.74 11.05
CA GLY A 90 -1.04 10.68 11.49
C GLY A 90 0.40 10.22 11.25
N ASP A 91 0.62 8.90 11.10
CA ASP A 91 1.93 8.30 10.85
C ASP A 91 2.17 7.94 9.37
N VAL A 92 1.23 8.25 8.47
CA VAL A 92 1.38 7.95 7.05
C VAL A 92 2.49 8.82 6.47
N GLU A 93 3.50 8.21 5.86
CA GLU A 93 4.55 8.99 5.17
C GLU A 93 3.98 9.69 3.93
N ILE A 94 4.37 10.95 3.70
CA ILE A 94 3.93 11.70 2.53
C ILE A 94 5.18 12.31 1.88
N PRO A 95 5.45 12.02 0.59
CA PRO A 95 4.74 11.09 -0.29
C PRO A 95 4.94 9.61 0.11
N GLN A 96 4.13 8.73 -0.45
CA GLN A 96 4.25 7.28 -0.25
C GLN A 96 5.25 6.69 -1.26
N ILE A 97 6.41 6.29 -0.76
CA ILE A 97 7.47 5.65 -1.55
C ILE A 97 7.76 4.28 -0.95
N GLY A 98 7.84 3.23 -1.79
CA GLY A 98 8.00 1.88 -1.28
C GLY A 98 7.90 0.76 -2.31
N ASP A 99 7.42 -0.41 -1.87
CA ASP A 99 7.35 -1.65 -2.65
C ASP A 99 5.89 -2.08 -2.79
N ALA A 100 5.44 -2.39 -4.02
CA ALA A 100 4.13 -2.99 -4.27
C ALA A 100 4.14 -4.46 -3.81
N SER A 101 3.13 -4.86 -3.04
CA SER A 101 2.98 -6.25 -2.54
C SER A 101 1.99 -7.03 -3.41
N LEU A 102 0.71 -6.64 -3.33
CA LEU A 102 -0.39 -7.21 -4.08
C LEU A 102 -1.35 -6.10 -4.49
N ILE A 103 -1.38 -5.82 -5.79
CA ILE A 103 -2.36 -4.92 -6.39
C ILE A 103 -3.08 -5.73 -7.47
N SER A 104 -4.34 -6.08 -7.22
CA SER A 104 -5.13 -6.96 -8.12
C SER A 104 -6.63 -6.76 -7.95
N PHE A 105 -7.37 -6.99 -9.03
CA PHE A 105 -8.83 -7.13 -9.03
C PHE A 105 -9.27 -8.59 -8.87
N ASP A 106 -8.35 -9.55 -9.06
CA ASP A 106 -8.68 -10.96 -9.03
C ASP A 106 -9.19 -11.39 -7.65
N PRO A 107 -10.23 -12.23 -7.61
CA PRO A 107 -10.67 -12.81 -6.37
C PRO A 107 -9.64 -13.76 -5.77
N HIS A 108 -9.40 -13.63 -4.47
CA HIS A 108 -8.48 -14.46 -3.71
C HIS A 108 -9.31 -15.44 -2.85
N PRO A 109 -9.04 -16.75 -2.88
CA PRO A 109 -9.88 -17.76 -2.22
C PRO A 109 -9.98 -17.62 -0.69
N HIS A 110 -9.12 -16.81 -0.08
CA HIS A 110 -9.06 -16.60 1.38
C HIS A 110 -9.17 -15.15 1.82
N LEU A 111 -9.35 -14.20 0.89
CA LEU A 111 -9.47 -12.79 1.20
C LEU A 111 -10.71 -12.30 0.44
N VAL A 112 -11.73 -11.78 1.12
CA VAL A 112 -12.90 -11.10 0.51
C VAL A 112 -13.10 -9.84 1.35
N PRO A 113 -13.25 -8.63 0.79
CA PRO A 113 -13.62 -8.27 -0.60
C PRO A 113 -12.47 -7.84 -1.52
N HIS A 114 -12.71 -7.83 -2.84
CA HIS A 114 -11.80 -7.32 -3.89
C HIS A 114 -12.41 -6.07 -4.52
N PRO A 115 -11.60 -5.13 -5.01
CA PRO A 115 -10.16 -5.19 -5.30
C PRO A 115 -9.21 -4.84 -4.15
N TYR A 116 -7.94 -5.27 -4.28
CA TYR A 116 -6.88 -5.04 -3.29
C TYR A 116 -5.78 -4.12 -3.79
N ILE A 117 -5.34 -3.23 -2.90
CA ILE A 117 -4.13 -2.42 -3.09
C ILE A 117 -3.30 -2.56 -1.81
N GLU A 118 -2.18 -3.26 -1.91
CA GLU A 118 -1.30 -3.56 -0.79
C GLU A 118 0.15 -3.19 -1.12
N TRP A 119 0.81 -2.50 -0.19
CA TRP A 119 2.19 -2.05 -0.35
C TRP A 119 2.92 -1.91 0.99
N PHE A 120 4.25 -1.82 0.90
CA PHE A 120 5.12 -1.49 2.02
C PHE A 120 5.78 -0.14 1.78
N SER A 121 5.83 0.76 2.77
CA SER A 121 6.67 1.96 2.67
C SER A 121 8.15 1.62 2.75
N MET A 122 9.04 2.57 2.44
CA MET A 122 10.48 2.42 2.65
C MET A 122 10.85 2.09 4.11
N ARG A 123 10.04 2.51 5.08
CA ARG A 123 10.21 2.16 6.51
C ARG A 123 9.65 0.78 6.86
N LYS A 124 9.20 0.03 5.86
CA LYS A 124 8.56 -1.29 5.98
C LYS A 124 7.26 -1.26 6.78
N ASN A 125 6.60 -0.10 6.83
CA ASN A 125 5.21 -0.02 7.27
C ASN A 125 4.32 -0.68 6.22
N HIS A 126 3.37 -1.51 6.66
CA HIS A 126 2.48 -2.26 5.79
C HIS A 126 1.11 -1.59 5.68
N TYR A 127 0.66 -1.34 4.45
CA TYR A 127 -0.61 -0.70 4.15
C TYR A 127 -1.46 -1.56 3.23
N ARG A 128 -2.76 -1.56 3.49
CA ARG A 128 -3.75 -2.26 2.66
C ARG A 128 -5.03 -1.44 2.52
N ILE A 129 -5.55 -1.41 1.30
CA ILE A 129 -6.87 -0.93 0.94
C ILE A 129 -7.65 -2.08 0.31
N GLU A 130 -8.89 -2.25 0.75
CA GLU A 130 -9.84 -3.24 0.24
C GLU A 130 -11.08 -2.48 -0.22
N LEU A 131 -11.34 -2.48 -1.51
CA LEU A 131 -12.51 -1.83 -2.10
C LEU A 131 -13.60 -2.85 -2.38
N VAL A 132 -14.82 -2.37 -2.64
CA VAL A 132 -15.85 -3.24 -3.25
C VAL A 132 -15.61 -3.34 -4.76
N PRO A 133 -16.04 -4.42 -5.43
CA PRO A 133 -15.74 -4.67 -6.84
C PRO A 133 -16.08 -3.50 -7.77
N GLU A 134 -17.20 -2.83 -7.49
CA GLU A 134 -17.74 -1.76 -8.32
C GLU A 134 -16.99 -0.42 -8.13
N ASP A 135 -16.18 -0.29 -7.08
CA ASP A 135 -15.51 0.95 -6.73
C ASP A 135 -14.17 1.12 -7.46
N ALA A 136 -13.68 0.12 -8.21
CA ALA A 136 -12.48 0.27 -9.02
C ALA A 136 -12.65 -0.30 -10.43
N TRP A 137 -11.98 0.33 -11.39
CA TRP A 137 -12.06 -0.02 -12.80
C TRP A 137 -10.72 0.23 -13.50
N ILE A 138 -10.52 -0.43 -14.65
CA ILE A 138 -9.44 -0.09 -15.57
C ILE A 138 -9.82 1.22 -16.25
N ALA A 139 -8.90 2.20 -16.26
CA ALA A 139 -9.16 3.53 -16.80
C ALA A 139 -9.51 3.46 -18.30
N THR A 140 -10.49 4.27 -18.69
CA THR A 140 -10.83 4.55 -20.10
C THR A 140 -9.75 5.39 -20.79
N GLU A 141 -9.77 5.48 -22.12
CA GLU A 141 -8.80 6.30 -22.88
C GLU A 141 -8.77 7.77 -22.47
N GLU A 142 -9.93 8.35 -22.18
CA GLU A 142 -10.05 9.73 -21.69
C GLU A 142 -9.41 9.89 -20.31
N GLU A 143 -9.71 8.96 -19.39
CA GLU A 143 -9.13 8.95 -18.05
C GLU A 143 -7.62 8.71 -18.06
N LEU A 144 -7.14 7.87 -18.99
CA LEU A 144 -5.72 7.65 -19.23
C LEU A 144 -5.02 8.95 -19.63
N ALA A 145 -5.60 9.68 -20.59
CA ALA A 145 -5.05 10.97 -21.02
C ALA A 145 -5.02 12.00 -19.88
N ALA A 146 -6.04 11.98 -19.00
CA ALA A 146 -6.13 12.90 -17.87
C ALA A 146 -5.05 12.67 -16.79
N VAL A 147 -4.53 11.45 -16.66
CA VAL A 147 -3.50 11.13 -15.64
C VAL A 147 -2.09 11.04 -16.19
N ASP A 148 -1.91 11.06 -17.52
CA ASP A 148 -0.62 10.76 -18.15
C ASP A 148 0.50 11.71 -17.68
N SER A 149 0.23 13.02 -17.72
CA SER A 149 1.17 14.04 -17.27
C SER A 149 1.49 13.93 -15.77
N VAL A 150 0.48 13.64 -14.96
CA VAL A 150 0.63 13.47 -13.50
C VAL A 150 1.46 12.22 -13.20
N SER A 151 1.22 11.11 -13.88
CA SER A 151 2.03 9.88 -13.76
C SER A 151 3.49 10.10 -14.12
N VAL A 152 3.76 10.87 -15.18
CA VAL A 152 5.14 11.21 -15.58
C VAL A 152 5.80 12.08 -14.50
N GLU A 153 5.13 13.14 -14.06
CA GLU A 153 5.63 14.06 -13.03
C GLU A 153 5.96 13.33 -11.72
N ILE A 154 5.03 12.51 -11.21
CA ILE A 154 5.23 11.72 -9.99
C ILE A 154 6.43 10.80 -10.14
N ARG A 155 6.54 10.11 -11.29
CA ARG A 155 7.65 9.19 -11.54
C ARG A 155 8.99 9.91 -11.54
N GLU A 156 9.10 11.02 -12.26
CA GLU A 156 10.35 11.80 -12.35
C GLU A 156 10.75 12.40 -11.00
N ARG A 157 9.78 12.89 -10.22
CA ARG A 157 10.01 13.51 -8.92
C ARG A 157 10.35 12.51 -7.82
N LEU A 158 9.69 11.34 -7.81
CA LEU A 158 9.80 10.39 -6.70
C LEU A 158 10.77 9.23 -6.94
N ALA A 159 11.01 8.81 -8.18
CA ALA A 159 11.96 7.72 -8.47
C ALA A 159 13.37 7.94 -7.87
N PRO A 160 13.97 9.16 -7.92
CA PRO A 160 15.30 9.39 -7.34
C PRO A 160 15.36 9.27 -5.81
N GLN A 161 14.19 9.27 -5.14
CA GLN A 161 14.10 9.20 -3.68
C GLN A 161 13.99 7.75 -3.18
N TYR A 162 13.55 6.81 -4.03
CA TYR A 162 13.49 5.40 -3.68
C TYR A 162 14.88 4.85 -3.34
N GLY A 163 15.00 4.21 -2.17
CA GLY A 163 16.26 3.64 -1.68
C GLY A 163 17.22 4.66 -1.07
N ARG A 164 16.92 5.98 -1.12
CA ARG A 164 17.65 6.94 -0.29
C ARG A 164 17.23 6.71 1.15
N LYS A 165 18.20 6.43 2.02
CA LYS A 165 17.97 6.54 3.46
C LYS A 165 17.53 7.98 3.72
N ALA A 166 16.38 8.16 4.38
CA ALA A 166 16.09 9.44 5.02
C ALA A 166 17.32 9.74 5.89
N ALA A 167 17.98 10.87 5.64
CA ALA A 167 19.01 11.34 6.55
C ALA A 167 18.37 11.31 7.95
N SER A 168 18.94 10.49 8.83
CA SER A 168 18.43 10.37 10.19
C SER A 168 18.33 11.76 10.78
N ALA A 169 17.13 12.16 11.19
CA ALA A 169 16.90 13.33 12.02
C ALA A 169 17.42 13.06 13.45
N ASP A 170 18.68 12.63 13.55
CA ASP A 170 19.37 12.18 14.77
C ASP A 170 20.80 12.74 14.81
N GLU A 171 21.01 13.92 14.20
CA GLU A 171 22.19 14.79 14.41
C GLU A 171 21.73 16.21 14.74
N SER A 172 20.72 16.34 15.60
CA SER A 172 20.29 17.64 16.13
C SER A 172 19.82 17.51 17.57
N GLU A 173 20.66 16.88 18.39
CA GLU A 173 20.68 17.10 19.83
C GLU A 173 22.16 16.93 20.23
N TRP A 174 22.72 17.86 21.00
CA TRP A 174 24.15 18.02 21.35
C TRP A 174 25.00 18.92 20.42
N VAL A 175 24.74 20.23 20.48
CA VAL A 175 25.80 21.25 20.58
C VAL A 175 25.48 22.15 21.76
#